data_AF-A0A377M5P9-F1
#
_entry.id   AF-A0A377M5P9-F1
#
_cell.length_a   1.000
_cell.length_b   1.000
_cell.length_c   1.000
_cell.angle_alpha   90.00
_cell.angle_beta   90.00
_cell.angle_gamma   90.00
#
_symmetry.space_group_name_H-M   'P 1'
#
loop_
_entity.id
_entity.type
_entity.pdbx_description
1 polymer ?
#
loop_
_entity_poly.entity_id
_entity_poly.type
_entity_poly.pdbx_seq_one_letter_code
_entity_poly.pdbx_strand_id
1 'polypeptide(L)'
;MLLLAAGIGITPLYAMALQLEAAGTPFTLHYYVKHAESAAFACELAQLKHGECVIHTTSPRTLLGRAYPDGRGGSSRLGLWPGRVYGNGT
;
A
#
# COMPACT_ATOMS: atom_id res chain seq x y z
N MET A 1 13.93 9.27 -6.42
CA MET A 1 12.77 9.90 -5.73
C MET A 1 11.73 8.83 -5.39
N LEU A 2 10.98 8.97 -4.29
CA LEU A 2 9.95 8.01 -3.87
C LEU A 2 8.54 8.59 -4.11
N LEU A 3 7.71 7.85 -4.87
CA LEU A 3 6.33 8.20 -5.17
C LEU A 3 5.39 7.13 -4.60
N LEU A 4 4.30 7.54 -3.93
CA LEU A 4 3.29 6.62 -3.39
C LEU A 4 1.91 6.94 -3.94
N ALA A 5 1.33 6.00 -4.70
CA ALA A 5 -0.02 6.09 -5.22
C ALA A 5 -0.96 5.12 -4.49
N ALA A 6 -2.14 5.57 -4.08
CA ALA A 6 -3.21 4.69 -3.60
C ALA A 6 -4.51 5.00 -4.35
N GLY A 7 -4.88 4.15 -5.31
CA GLY A 7 -6.10 4.30 -6.12
C GLY A 7 -6.18 5.60 -6.94
N ILE A 8 -6.67 6.68 -6.33
CA ILE A 8 -7.07 7.95 -6.98
C ILE A 8 -5.88 8.87 -7.29
N GLY A 9 -4.78 8.69 -6.57
CA GLY A 9 -3.57 9.49 -6.76
C GLY A 9 -2.68 9.07 -7.95
N ILE A 10 -3.05 8.01 -8.69
CA ILE A 10 -2.17 7.45 -9.73
C ILE A 10 -1.99 8.40 -10.92
N THR A 11 -3.02 9.13 -11.34
CA THR A 11 -2.97 10.01 -12.50
C THR A 11 -1.97 11.17 -12.35
N PRO A 12 -1.99 11.98 -11.26
CA PRO A 12 -0.97 13.01 -11.07
C PRO A 12 0.43 12.40 -10.87
N LEU A 13 0.54 11.24 -10.22
CA LEU A 13 1.83 10.57 -10.02
C LEU A 13 2.41 10.00 -11.32
N TYR A 14 1.55 9.55 -12.23
CA TYR A 14 1.95 9.13 -13.56
C TYR A 14 2.53 10.31 -14.36
N ALA A 15 1.90 11.49 -14.30
CA ALA A 15 2.46 12.70 -14.92
C ALA A 15 3.83 13.07 -14.34
N MET A 16 4.01 12.97 -13.02
CA MET A 16 5.31 13.21 -12.37
C MET A 16 6.35 12.15 -12.77
N ALA A 17 5.96 10.88 -12.86
CA ALA A 17 6.83 9.80 -13.32
C ALA A 17 7.33 10.05 -14.75
N LEU A 18 6.46 10.51 -15.65
CA LEU A 18 6.85 10.89 -17.02
C LEU A 18 7.82 12.06 -17.05
N GLN A 19 7.65 13.06 -16.17
CA GLN A 19 8.59 14.18 -16.06
C GLN A 19 9.97 13.72 -15.57
N LEU A 20 10.01 12.83 -14.58
CA LEU A 20 11.26 12.28 -14.05
C LEU A 20 11.96 11.38 -15.07
N GLU A 21 11.19 10.59 -15.80
CA GLU A 21 11.69 9.78 -16.92
C GLU A 21 12.31 10.64 -18.01
N ALA A 22 11.63 11.73 -18.41
CA ALA A 22 12.15 12.68 -19.40
C ALA A 22 13.42 13.40 -18.90
N ALA A 23 13.53 13.63 -17.58
CA ALA A 23 14.71 14.18 -16.93
C ALA A 23 15.80 13.14 -16.65
N GLY A 24 15.62 11.86 -17.02
CA GLY A 24 16.56 10.77 -16.74
C GLY A 24 16.80 10.56 -15.24
N THR A 25 15.88 10.99 -14.39
CA THR A 25 16.05 10.96 -12.94
C THR A 25 15.48 9.66 -12.37
N PRO A 26 16.25 8.90 -11.59
CA PRO A 26 15.78 7.64 -11.04
C PRO A 26 14.66 7.83 -10.00
N PHE A 27 13.60 7.03 -10.11
CA PHE A 27 12.49 7.04 -9.15
C PHE A 27 11.87 5.67 -8.92
N THR A 28 11.21 5.53 -7.78
CA THR A 28 10.46 4.33 -7.41
C THR A 28 9.02 4.73 -7.09
N LEU A 29 8.07 4.09 -7.77
CA LEU A 29 6.64 4.30 -7.60
C LEU A 29 6.01 3.08 -6.90
N HIS A 30 5.49 3.29 -5.70
CA HIS A 30 4.72 2.28 -4.97
C HIS A 30 3.23 2.50 -5.22
N TYR A 31 2.59 1.60 -5.96
CA TYR A 31 1.18 1.71 -6.34
C TYR A 31 0.31 0.69 -5.60
N TYR A 32 -0.52 1.19 -4.68
CA TYR A 32 -1.47 0.38 -3.91
C TYR A 32 -2.82 0.30 -4.61
N VAL A 33 -3.22 -0.93 -4.96
CA VAL A 33 -4.48 -1.26 -5.65
C VAL A 33 -5.17 -2.43 -4.97
N LYS A 34 -6.48 -2.63 -5.20
CA LYS A 34 -7.20 -3.80 -4.67
C LYS A 34 -6.87 -5.09 -5.44
N HIS A 35 -6.74 -4.98 -6.76
CA HIS A 35 -6.38 -6.07 -7.66
C HIS A 35 -5.29 -5.54 -8.61
N ALA A 36 -4.26 -6.35 -8.86
CA ALA A 36 -3.16 -5.95 -9.76
C ALA A 36 -3.68 -5.67 -11.18
N GLU A 37 -4.67 -6.43 -11.64
CA GLU A 37 -5.34 -6.25 -12.93
C GLU A 37 -6.07 -4.90 -13.05
N SER A 38 -6.45 -4.29 -11.93
CA SER A 38 -7.10 -2.98 -11.90
C SER A 38 -6.09 -1.82 -11.75
N ALA A 39 -4.79 -2.09 -11.80
CA ALA A 39 -3.77 -1.05 -11.76
C ALA A 39 -3.79 -0.25 -13.07
N ALA A 40 -4.25 1.00 -13.00
CA ALA A 40 -4.23 1.89 -14.14
C ALA A 40 -2.77 2.16 -14.58
N PHE A 41 -2.56 2.21 -15.89
CA PHE A 41 -1.26 2.50 -16.51
C PHE A 41 -0.14 1.48 -16.19
N ALA A 42 -0.48 0.26 -15.75
CA ALA A 42 0.51 -0.74 -15.35
C ALA A 42 1.48 -1.14 -16.48
N CYS A 43 0.99 -1.22 -17.71
CA CYS A 43 1.82 -1.57 -18.87
C CYS A 43 2.80 -0.43 -19.19
N GLU A 44 2.30 0.79 -19.20
CA GLU A 44 3.04 2.01 -19.49
C GLU A 44 4.11 2.28 -18.42
N LEU A 45 3.77 2.08 -17.14
CA LEU A 45 4.70 2.18 -16.01
C LEU A 45 5.82 1.13 -16.09
N ALA A 46 5.54 -0.06 -16.63
CA ALA A 46 6.55 -1.10 -16.81
C ALA A 46 7.53 -0.82 -17.97
N GLN A 47 7.20 0.13 -18.86
CA GLN A 47 8.05 0.52 -19.98
C GLN A 47 9.02 1.67 -19.65
N LEU A 48 8.90 2.27 -18.48
CA LEU A 48 9.79 3.34 -18.02
C LEU A 48 11.19 2.75 -17.76
N LYS A 49 12.21 3.46 -18.23
CA LYS A 49 13.61 3.04 -18.22
C LYS A 49 14.36 3.50 -16.97
N HIS A 50 14.01 4.68 -16.46
CA HIS A 50 14.65 5.25 -15.27
C HIS A 50 13.75 5.14 -14.02
N GLY A 51 12.55 4.56 -14.17
CA GLY A 51 11.59 4.35 -13.09
C GLY A 51 11.38 2.88 -12.77
N GLU A 52 11.24 2.56 -11.49
CA GLU A 52 10.75 1.25 -11.03
C GLU A 52 9.32 1.39 -10.48
N CYS A 53 8.41 0.51 -10.89
CA CYS A 53 7.03 0.49 -10.40
C CYS A 53 6.77 -0.80 -9.61
N VAL A 54 6.41 -0.64 -8.33
CA VAL A 54 6.08 -1.74 -7.41
C VAL A 54 4.59 -1.68 -7.08
N ILE A 55 3.85 -2.69 -7.53
CA ILE A 55 2.40 -2.78 -7.31
C ILE A 55 2.11 -3.59 -6.05
N HIS A 56 1.38 -3.00 -5.12
CA HIS A 56 0.95 -3.61 -3.86
C HIS A 56 -0.55 -3.88 -3.89
N THR A 57 -0.95 -5.14 -3.84
CA THR A 57 -2.37 -5.55 -3.84
C THR A 57 -2.99 -5.63 -2.43
N THR A 58 -2.14 -5.74 -1.42
CA THR A 58 -2.56 -5.86 -0.03
C THR A 58 -2.37 -4.53 0.67
N SER A 59 -3.48 -3.85 0.99
CA SER A 59 -3.42 -2.67 1.87
C SER A 59 -3.41 -3.09 3.35
N PRO A 60 -2.76 -2.34 4.25
CA PRO A 60 -2.84 -2.57 5.69
C PRO A 60 -4.27 -2.60 6.22
N ARG A 61 -5.18 -1.86 5.57
CA ARG A 61 -6.62 -1.87 5.86
C ARG A 61 -7.29 -3.20 5.51
N THR A 62 -6.85 -3.87 4.44
CA THR A 62 -7.28 -5.22 4.10
C THR A 62 -6.77 -6.23 5.13
N LEU A 63 -5.53 -6.07 5.62
CA LEU A 63 -4.98 -6.92 6.67
C LEU A 63 -5.69 -6.73 8.01
N LEU A 64 -5.98 -5.48 8.42
CA LEU A 64 -6.75 -5.20 9.63
C LEU A 64 -8.17 -5.74 9.56
N GLY A 65 -8.84 -5.60 8.40
CA GLY A 65 -10.18 -6.17 8.20
C GLY A 65 -10.21 -7.71 8.22
N ARG A 66 -9.11 -8.37 7.84
CA ARG A 66 -8.97 -9.83 7.98
C ARG A 66 -8.62 -10.25 9.41
N ALA A 67 -7.79 -9.46 10.11
CA ALA A 67 -7.40 -9.72 11.49
C ALA A 67 -8.54 -9.41 12.49
N TYR A 68 -9.50 -8.57 12.11
CA TYR A 68 -10.66 -8.21 12.93
C TYR A 68 -11.95 -8.27 12.09
N PRO A 69 -12.51 -9.48 11.89
CA PRO A 69 -13.82 -9.63 11.28
C PRO A 69 -14.91 -9.30 12.32
N ASP A 70 -15.70 -8.28 12.04
CA ASP A 70 -16.96 -7.94 12.72
C ASP A 70 -16.89 -7.37 14.16
N GLY A 71 -17.15 -6.07 14.25
CA GLY A 71 -17.62 -5.44 15.48
C GLY A 71 -19.12 -5.15 15.36
N ARG A 72 -19.98 -6.14 15.59
CA ARG A 72 -21.37 -5.88 15.98
C ARG A 72 -21.58 -6.15 17.47
N GLY A 73 -21.91 -5.08 18.18
CA GLY A 73 -22.76 -5.11 19.38
C GLY A 73 -22.08 -5.58 20.66
N GLY A 74 -21.66 -4.63 21.50
CA GLY A 74 -21.23 -4.96 22.85
C GLY A 74 -20.69 -3.76 23.60
N SER A 75 -21.56 -3.06 24.31
CA SER A 75 -21.19 -2.10 25.35
C SER A 75 -20.15 -2.70 26.31
N SER A 76 -19.19 -1.86 26.71
CA SER A 76 -18.43 -1.93 27.97
C SER A 76 -17.72 -3.24 28.35
N ARG A 77 -16.43 -3.35 28.02
CA ARG A 77 -15.35 -3.50 29.04
C ARG A 77 -13.96 -3.41 28.41
N LEU A 78 -13.10 -2.62 29.05
CA LEU A 78 -11.65 -2.75 28.96
C LEU A 78 -11.25 -4.23 29.08
N GLY A 79 -10.40 -4.72 28.18
CA GLY A 79 -9.66 -5.95 28.39
C GLY A 79 -9.21 -6.62 27.10
N LEU A 80 -7.92 -6.97 27.06
CA LEU A 80 -7.32 -8.05 26.27
C LEU A 80 -6.85 -7.70 24.85
N TRP A 81 -5.71 -7.00 24.78
CA TRP A 81 -4.77 -7.18 23.67
C TRP A 81 -4.16 -8.60 23.76
N PRO A 82 -4.20 -9.44 22.71
CA PRO A 82 -3.50 -10.71 22.70
C PRO A 82 -2.05 -10.47 22.30
N GLY A 83 -1.14 -10.43 23.28
CA GLY A 83 0.28 -10.27 22.96
C GLY A 83 1.24 -9.98 24.10
N ARG A 84 0.83 -10.08 25.36
CA ARG A 84 1.76 -9.88 26.48
C ARG A 84 1.87 -11.13 27.35
N VAL A 85 2.64 -12.09 26.87
CA VAL A 85 3.29 -13.10 27.73
C VAL A 85 4.39 -12.38 28.52
N TYR A 86 4.15 -12.14 29.80
CA TYR A 86 5.24 -11.91 30.75
C TYR A 86 5.67 -13.27 31.30
N GLY A 87 6.81 -13.76 30.80
CA GLY A 87 7.57 -14.82 31.45
C GLY A 87 8.50 -14.20 32.50
N ASN A 88 8.39 -14.69 33.74
CA ASN A 88 9.43 -14.79 34.78
C ASN A 88 8.69 -15.44 35.97
N GLY A 89 9.06 -16.61 36.50
CA GLY A 89 10.38 -17.20 36.62
C GLY A 89 10.54 -17.55 38.09
N THR A 90 10.20 -18.79 38.46
CA THR A 90 10.80 -19.57 39.55
C THR A 90 10.30 -21.00 39.47
#